data_AF-A0A842X8B7-F1
#
_entry.id   AF-A0A842X8B7-F1
#
_cell.length_a   1.000
_cell.length_b   1.000
_cell.length_c   1.000
_cell.angle_alpha   90.00
_cell.angle_beta   90.00
_cell.angle_gamma   90.00
#
_symmetry.space_group_name_H-M   'P 1'
#
loop_
_entity.id
_entity.type
_entity.pdbx_description
1 polymer ?
#
loop_
_entity_poly.entity_id
_entity_poly.type
_entity_poly.pdbx_seq_one_letter_code
_entity_poly.pdbx_strand_id
1 'polypeptide(L)'
;GFDPEKISIVFSGGRGYHIHVRQEKVYSLGSDERRELVNYITGENANFYSFIKRDTEGNFIVPDEDDFGWYGKISREIIAVSRNLFDLYSRGDMKAIDEIMRISGVKNRKRLFNALFSERNVFGQRKKVIEILMERKNPRKLNYIGDEDLIFQFLDIVKYFSAEDLAGKTDEPVTTDIHRLIRLPGSLHGKTGLIVKPLKIDELEKFDPLDDAVYKRFSRNIKINVLKNFSIRMAGERYDLKEGEDEVPEYLAIFLILRNIAKL
;
A
#
# COMPACT_ATOMS: atom_id res chain seq x y z
N GLY A 1 -12.24 15.88 -0.55
CA GLY A 1 -11.31 15.12 0.32
C GLY A 1 -11.09 15.82 1.64
N PHE A 2 -10.03 15.47 2.36
CA PHE A 2 -9.52 16.24 3.50
C PHE A 2 -8.52 17.28 3.00
N ASP A 3 -8.42 18.40 3.71
CA ASP A 3 -7.42 19.43 3.45
C ASP A 3 -6.02 18.89 3.81
N PRO A 4 -5.07 18.82 2.87
CA PRO A 4 -3.71 18.32 3.14
C PRO A 4 -3.02 19.04 4.30
N GLU A 5 -3.28 20.34 4.51
CA GLU A 5 -2.68 21.11 5.60
C GLU A 5 -3.22 20.70 6.98
N LYS A 6 -4.36 20.03 7.01
CA LYS A 6 -4.98 19.48 8.23
C LYS A 6 -4.60 18.02 8.48
N ILE A 7 -3.72 17.44 7.67
CA ILE A 7 -3.23 16.07 7.82
C ILE A 7 -1.80 16.12 8.36
N SER A 8 -1.54 15.44 9.47
CA SER A 8 -0.18 15.24 9.98
C SER A 8 0.19 13.76 9.96
N ILE A 9 1.33 13.43 9.36
CA ILE A 9 1.91 12.09 9.39
C ILE A 9 2.96 12.06 10.49
N VAL A 10 3.00 10.98 11.26
CA VAL A 10 3.93 10.83 12.38
C VAL A 10 4.49 9.41 12.37
N PHE A 11 5.80 9.26 12.27
CA PHE A 11 6.45 7.99 12.59
C PHE A 11 6.24 7.68 14.07
N SER A 12 5.67 6.52 14.38
CA SER A 12 5.31 6.12 15.75
C SER A 12 6.50 5.93 16.69
N GLY A 13 7.72 5.95 16.17
CA GLY A 13 8.95 5.54 16.87
C GLY A 13 9.14 4.02 16.90
N GLY A 14 8.20 3.24 16.37
CA GLY A 14 8.22 1.77 16.38
C GLY A 14 8.25 1.18 14.97
N ARG A 15 7.13 0.57 14.57
CA ARG A 15 7.01 -0.23 13.33
C ARG A 15 6.01 0.34 12.32
N GLY A 16 5.60 1.60 12.49
CA GLY A 16 4.56 2.17 11.64
C GLY A 16 4.39 3.66 11.83
N TYR A 17 3.35 4.18 11.20
CA TYR A 17 3.03 5.60 11.15
C TYR A 17 1.61 5.83 11.67
N HIS A 18 1.37 7.03 12.18
CA HIS A 18 0.05 7.53 12.50
C HIS A 18 -0.29 8.69 11.56
N ILE A 19 -1.52 8.71 11.06
CA ILE A 19 -2.06 9.82 10.29
C ILE A 19 -3.14 10.48 11.15
N HIS A 20 -2.96 11.74 11.49
CA HIS A 20 -3.97 12.51 12.23
C HIS A 20 -4.63 13.52 11.30
N VAL A 21 -5.95 13.51 11.26
CA VAL A 21 -6.77 14.47 10.52
C VAL A 21 -7.38 15.46 11.52
N ARG A 22 -6.97 16.73 11.44
CA ARG A 22 -7.42 17.81 12.33
C ARG A 22 -8.35 18.78 11.61
N GLN A 23 -9.48 18.27 11.15
CA GLN A 23 -10.51 19.07 10.47
C GLN A 23 -11.81 19.01 11.25
N GLU A 24 -12.45 20.16 11.47
CA GLU A 24 -13.64 20.30 12.32
C GLU A 24 -14.76 19.31 11.94
N LYS A 25 -14.97 19.10 10.64
CA LYS A 25 -15.98 18.18 10.09
C LYS A 25 -15.84 16.71 10.53
N VAL A 26 -14.70 16.30 11.10
CA VAL A 26 -14.48 14.91 11.56
C VAL A 26 -14.44 14.77 13.07
N TYR A 27 -14.55 15.85 13.84
CA TYR A 27 -14.45 15.78 15.30
C TYR A 27 -15.68 15.14 15.93
N SER A 28 -16.86 15.34 15.35
CA SER A 28 -18.12 14.77 15.83
C SER A 28 -18.35 13.31 15.41
N LEU A 29 -17.49 12.72 14.59
CA LEU A 29 -17.65 11.33 14.15
C LEU A 29 -17.48 10.38 15.34
N GLY A 30 -18.49 9.54 15.57
CA GLY A 30 -18.45 8.45 16.53
C GLY A 30 -17.69 7.23 16.01
N SER A 31 -17.77 6.14 16.75
CA SER A 31 -17.03 4.91 16.45
C SER A 31 -17.48 4.27 15.13
N ASP A 32 -18.80 4.25 14.89
CA ASP A 32 -19.37 3.61 13.71
C ASP A 32 -19.10 4.42 12.44
N GLU A 33 -19.20 5.74 12.47
CA GLU A 33 -18.85 6.57 11.30
C GLU A 33 -17.36 6.50 10.98
N ARG A 34 -16.50 6.37 12.01
CA ARG A 34 -15.06 6.15 11.83
C ARG A 34 -14.77 4.78 11.24
N ARG A 35 -15.55 3.75 11.57
CA ARG A 35 -15.45 2.43 10.94
C ARG A 35 -15.76 2.50 9.46
N GLU A 36 -16.76 3.28 9.05
CA GLU A 36 -17.05 3.49 7.63
C GLU A 36 -15.90 4.20 6.89
N LEU A 37 -15.20 5.14 7.55
CA LEU A 37 -13.97 5.72 6.99
C LEU A 37 -12.86 4.68 6.83
N VAL A 38 -12.70 3.78 7.81
CA VAL A 38 -11.74 2.66 7.72
C VAL A 38 -12.10 1.77 6.54
N ASN A 39 -13.35 1.30 6.45
CA ASN A 39 -13.85 0.48 5.34
C ASN A 39 -13.58 1.14 3.98
N TYR A 40 -13.80 2.45 3.88
CA TYR A 40 -13.50 3.19 2.66
C TYR A 40 -12.01 3.25 2.36
N ILE A 41 -11.13 3.43 3.35
CA ILE A 41 -9.68 3.53 3.13
C ILE A 41 -9.08 2.16 2.78
N THR A 42 -9.50 1.11 3.51
CA THR A 42 -9.04 -0.26 3.30
C THR A 42 -9.65 -0.87 2.04
N GLY A 43 -10.80 -0.37 1.59
CA GLY A 43 -11.57 -1.03 0.53
C GLY A 43 -12.17 -2.36 0.98
N GLU A 44 -12.14 -2.64 2.29
CA GLU A 44 -12.80 -3.81 2.86
C GLU A 44 -14.30 -3.71 2.61
N ASN A 45 -14.90 -4.83 2.19
CA ASN A 45 -16.31 -4.93 1.80
C ASN A 45 -16.71 -4.06 0.58
N ALA A 46 -15.77 -3.43 -0.11
CA ALA A 46 -16.08 -2.72 -1.35
C ALA A 46 -16.56 -3.71 -2.41
N ASN A 47 -17.76 -3.47 -2.94
CA ASN A 47 -18.24 -4.21 -4.10
C ASN A 47 -17.49 -3.71 -5.34
N PHE A 48 -16.37 -4.35 -5.68
CA PHE A 48 -15.50 -3.98 -6.80
C PHE A 48 -16.27 -3.81 -8.13
N TYR A 49 -17.29 -4.64 -8.35
CA TYR A 49 -18.10 -4.61 -9.55
C TYR A 49 -19.03 -3.39 -9.63
N SER A 50 -19.41 -2.81 -8.49
CA SER A 50 -20.30 -1.63 -8.44
C SER A 50 -19.67 -0.36 -9.02
N PHE A 51 -18.34 -0.33 -9.16
CA PHE A 51 -17.63 0.78 -9.78
C PHE A 51 -17.70 0.74 -11.31
N ILE A 52 -18.03 -0.42 -11.91
CA ILE A 52 -18.21 -0.58 -13.34
C ILE A 52 -19.70 -0.36 -13.67
N LYS A 53 -19.99 0.64 -14.50
CA LYS A 53 -21.37 1.01 -14.88
C LYS A 53 -21.77 0.34 -16.19
N ARG A 54 -23.05 0.42 -16.54
CA ARG A 54 -23.53 0.11 -17.89
C ARG A 54 -23.92 1.39 -18.61
N ASP A 55 -23.58 1.51 -19.89
CA ASP A 55 -24.13 2.56 -20.75
C ASP A 55 -25.55 2.21 -21.22
N THR A 56 -26.15 3.08 -22.04
CA THR A 56 -27.49 2.90 -22.61
C THR A 56 -27.60 1.68 -23.54
N GLU A 57 -26.48 1.19 -24.06
CA GLU A 57 -26.40 -0.01 -24.90
C GLU A 57 -26.12 -1.27 -24.08
N GLY A 58 -25.98 -1.15 -22.75
CA GLY A 58 -25.66 -2.25 -21.85
C GLY A 58 -24.17 -2.62 -21.79
N ASN A 59 -23.29 -1.84 -22.41
CA ASN A 59 -21.84 -2.05 -22.36
C ASN A 59 -21.29 -1.70 -20.97
N PHE A 60 -20.32 -2.47 -20.49
CA PHE A 60 -19.59 -2.21 -19.25
C PHE A 60 -18.62 -1.06 -19.43
N ILE A 61 -18.88 0.04 -18.72
CA ILE A 61 -18.09 1.27 -18.74
C ILE A 61 -17.29 1.42 -17.45
N VAL A 62 -15.98 1.56 -17.62
CA VAL A 62 -15.02 1.89 -16.57
C VAL A 62 -15.12 3.39 -16.23
N PRO A 63 -14.94 3.80 -14.96
CA PRO A 63 -14.80 5.21 -14.58
C PRO A 63 -13.61 5.89 -15.27
N ASP A 64 -13.49 7.21 -15.08
CA ASP A 64 -12.33 7.94 -15.63
C ASP A 64 -11.12 7.68 -14.74
N GLU A 65 -9.92 7.55 -15.32
CA GLU A 65 -8.71 7.44 -14.52
C GLU A 65 -8.40 8.69 -13.69
N ASP A 66 -8.93 9.84 -14.08
CA ASP A 66 -8.80 11.11 -13.36
C ASP A 66 -9.94 11.32 -12.35
N ASP A 67 -10.93 10.41 -12.26
CA ASP A 67 -11.98 10.48 -11.26
C ASP A 67 -11.43 10.38 -9.83
N PHE A 68 -12.09 11.06 -8.89
CA PHE A 68 -11.70 11.04 -7.49
C PHE A 68 -12.02 9.70 -6.81
N GLY A 69 -11.24 9.38 -5.77
CA GLY A 69 -11.53 8.24 -4.90
C GLY A 69 -11.39 6.88 -5.60
N TRP A 70 -12.25 5.92 -5.22
CA TRP A 70 -12.19 4.55 -5.73
C TRP A 70 -12.48 4.42 -7.22
N TYR A 71 -13.30 5.31 -7.79
CA TYR A 71 -13.58 5.32 -9.23
C TYR A 71 -12.29 5.47 -10.06
N GLY A 72 -11.47 6.48 -9.79
CA GLY A 72 -10.18 6.63 -10.46
C GLY A 72 -9.15 5.59 -10.03
N LYS A 73 -9.14 5.15 -8.76
CA LYS A 73 -8.22 4.09 -8.29
C LYS A 73 -8.41 2.81 -9.11
N ILE A 74 -9.66 2.36 -9.28
CA ILE A 74 -9.98 1.13 -10.02
C ILE A 74 -9.62 1.25 -11.49
N SER A 75 -9.89 2.41 -12.10
CA SER A 75 -9.53 2.65 -13.49
C SER A 75 -8.01 2.62 -13.70
N ARG A 76 -7.24 3.22 -12.78
CA ARG A 76 -5.77 3.15 -12.79
C ARG A 76 -5.26 1.73 -12.54
N GLU A 77 -5.95 0.94 -11.73
CA GLU A 77 -5.60 -0.45 -11.47
C GLU A 77 -5.84 -1.36 -12.67
N ILE A 78 -6.98 -1.19 -13.37
CA ILE A 78 -7.24 -1.87 -14.64
C ILE A 78 -6.09 -1.62 -15.61
N ILE A 79 -5.63 -0.36 -15.71
CA ILE A 79 -4.49 0.02 -16.55
C ILE A 79 -3.19 -0.65 -16.05
N ALA A 80 -2.93 -0.64 -14.74
CA ALA A 80 -1.71 -1.19 -14.15
C ALA A 80 -1.62 -2.71 -14.34
N VAL A 81 -2.70 -3.43 -14.05
CA VAL A 81 -2.83 -4.88 -14.25
C VAL A 81 -2.73 -5.23 -15.74
N SER A 82 -3.37 -4.46 -16.62
CA SER A 82 -3.25 -4.67 -18.07
C SER A 82 -1.82 -4.50 -18.55
N ARG A 83 -1.09 -3.49 -18.05
CA ARG A 83 0.33 -3.28 -18.34
C ARG A 83 1.19 -4.43 -17.84
N ASN A 84 0.98 -4.88 -16.60
CA ASN A 84 1.71 -6.01 -16.02
C ASN A 84 1.52 -7.29 -16.86
N LEU A 85 0.28 -7.65 -17.19
CA LEU A 85 -0.03 -8.82 -18.01
C LEU A 85 0.57 -8.72 -19.42
N PHE A 86 0.57 -7.53 -20.02
CA PHE A 86 1.21 -7.30 -21.31
C PHE A 86 2.74 -7.40 -21.26
N ASP A 87 3.37 -6.89 -20.21
CA ASP A 87 4.83 -6.98 -20.04
C ASP A 87 5.28 -8.44 -19.88
N LEU A 88 4.55 -9.24 -19.11
CA LEU A 88 4.78 -10.68 -18.99
C LEU A 88 4.61 -11.39 -20.34
N TYR A 89 3.54 -11.05 -21.08
CA TYR A 89 3.26 -11.64 -22.39
C TYR A 89 4.37 -11.31 -23.39
N SER A 90 4.80 -10.05 -23.43
CA SER A 90 5.86 -9.55 -24.30
C SER A 90 7.22 -10.20 -24.01
N ARG A 91 7.47 -10.62 -22.77
CA ARG A 91 8.67 -11.39 -22.37
C ARG A 91 8.54 -12.90 -22.58
N GLY A 92 7.39 -13.39 -23.03
CA GLY A 92 7.14 -14.81 -23.22
C GLY A 92 6.80 -15.58 -21.93
N ASP A 93 6.55 -14.88 -20.81
CA ASP A 93 6.33 -15.52 -19.50
C ASP A 93 4.86 -15.95 -19.31
N MET A 94 4.46 -16.93 -20.10
CA MET A 94 3.10 -17.48 -20.07
C MET A 94 2.79 -18.23 -18.76
N LYS A 95 3.83 -18.70 -18.05
CA LYS A 95 3.69 -19.39 -16.76
C LYS A 95 3.27 -18.40 -15.67
N ALA A 96 3.92 -17.22 -15.62
CA ALA A 96 3.53 -16.18 -14.68
C ALA A 96 2.09 -15.70 -14.92
N ILE A 97 1.66 -15.55 -16.18
CA ILE A 97 0.29 -15.18 -16.51
C ILE A 97 -0.71 -16.25 -16.05
N ASP A 98 -0.45 -17.53 -16.32
CA ASP A 98 -1.35 -18.62 -15.86
C ASP A 98 -1.43 -18.67 -14.33
N GLU A 99 -0.31 -18.44 -13.64
CA GLU A 99 -0.26 -18.38 -12.19
C GLU A 99 -1.07 -17.21 -11.63
N ILE A 100 -0.94 -16.01 -12.20
CA ILE A 100 -1.75 -14.84 -11.83
C ILE A 100 -3.24 -15.14 -11.99
N MET A 101 -3.63 -15.71 -13.13
CA MET A 101 -5.02 -16.09 -13.36
C MET A 101 -5.50 -17.15 -12.35
N ARG A 102 -4.64 -18.11 -11.99
CA ARG A 102 -4.95 -19.16 -11.01
C ARG A 102 -5.15 -18.60 -9.61
N ILE A 103 -4.21 -17.80 -9.10
CA ILE A 103 -4.29 -17.23 -7.74
C ILE A 103 -5.45 -16.23 -7.61
N SER A 104 -5.82 -15.56 -8.71
CA SER A 104 -6.98 -14.66 -8.76
C SER A 104 -8.32 -15.40 -8.88
N GLY A 105 -8.34 -16.74 -8.93
CA GLY A 105 -9.57 -17.53 -8.97
C GLY A 105 -10.24 -17.64 -10.35
N VAL A 106 -9.54 -17.32 -11.44
CA VAL A 106 -10.09 -17.40 -12.80
C VAL A 106 -10.40 -18.86 -13.16
N LYS A 107 -11.68 -19.12 -13.47
CA LYS A 107 -12.18 -20.47 -13.77
C LYS A 107 -11.71 -20.97 -15.14
N ASN A 108 -11.88 -20.17 -16.19
CA ASN A 108 -11.54 -20.57 -17.56
C ASN A 108 -10.35 -19.77 -18.10
N ARG A 109 -9.16 -20.03 -17.53
CA ARG A 109 -7.92 -19.29 -17.81
C ARG A 109 -7.56 -19.23 -19.30
N LYS A 110 -7.70 -20.35 -20.02
CA LYS A 110 -7.42 -20.40 -21.47
C LYS A 110 -8.33 -19.49 -22.27
N ARG A 111 -9.64 -19.44 -21.93
CA ARG A 111 -10.61 -18.57 -22.60
C ARG A 111 -10.30 -17.10 -22.34
N LEU A 112 -10.03 -16.74 -21.08
CA LEU A 112 -9.66 -15.36 -20.72
C LEU A 112 -8.35 -14.93 -21.36
N PHE A 113 -7.33 -15.78 -21.33
CA PHE A 113 -6.05 -15.52 -21.98
C PHE A 113 -6.24 -15.24 -23.48
N ASN A 114 -6.94 -16.12 -24.18
CA ASN A 114 -7.19 -15.94 -25.61
C ASN A 114 -7.97 -14.64 -25.89
N ALA A 115 -8.93 -14.29 -25.03
CA ALA A 115 -9.68 -13.04 -25.16
C ALA A 115 -8.78 -11.80 -25.00
N LEU A 116 -8.02 -11.73 -23.90
CA LEU A 116 -7.15 -10.58 -23.58
C LEU A 116 -6.05 -10.36 -24.62
N PHE A 117 -5.51 -11.42 -25.22
CA PHE A 117 -4.42 -11.33 -26.20
C PHE A 117 -4.88 -11.45 -27.66
N SER A 118 -6.19 -11.50 -27.92
CA SER A 118 -6.78 -11.44 -29.27
C SER A 118 -6.74 -10.03 -29.84
N GLU A 119 -6.68 -9.92 -31.16
CA GLU A 119 -6.71 -8.63 -31.87
C GLU A 119 -8.15 -8.15 -32.10
N ARG A 120 -8.35 -6.84 -31.90
CA ARG A 120 -9.57 -6.11 -32.25
C ARG A 120 -9.21 -4.91 -33.12
N ASN A 121 -10.13 -4.54 -34.01
CA ASN A 121 -10.02 -3.29 -34.74
C ASN A 121 -10.66 -2.17 -33.90
N VAL A 122 -9.86 -1.20 -33.48
CA VAL A 122 -10.28 -0.06 -32.68
C VAL A 122 -9.71 1.20 -33.32
N PHE A 123 -10.59 2.14 -33.68
CA PHE A 123 -10.25 3.38 -34.39
C PHE A 123 -9.38 3.16 -35.66
N GLY A 124 -9.62 2.07 -36.40
CA GLY A 124 -8.88 1.75 -37.62
C GLY A 124 -7.51 1.10 -37.39
N GLN A 125 -7.14 0.82 -36.14
CA GLN A 125 -5.91 0.12 -35.78
C GLN A 125 -6.21 -1.27 -35.22
N ARG A 126 -5.38 -2.26 -35.58
CA ARG A 126 -5.40 -3.58 -34.93
C ARG A 126 -4.58 -3.50 -33.66
N LYS A 127 -5.23 -3.77 -32.52
CA LYS A 127 -4.59 -3.81 -31.20
C LYS A 127 -5.06 -5.05 -30.46
N LYS A 128 -4.22 -5.60 -29.58
CA LYS A 128 -4.69 -6.62 -28.64
C LYS A 128 -5.67 -5.99 -27.65
N VAL A 129 -6.60 -6.79 -27.15
CA VAL A 129 -7.54 -6.33 -26.11
C VAL A 129 -6.78 -5.76 -24.91
N ILE A 130 -5.72 -6.42 -24.45
CA ILE A 130 -4.92 -5.95 -23.32
C ILE A 130 -4.27 -4.58 -23.57
N GLU A 131 -3.87 -4.28 -24.81
CA GLU A 131 -3.33 -2.98 -25.21
C GLU A 131 -4.41 -1.90 -25.16
N ILE A 132 -5.64 -2.23 -25.57
CA ILE A 132 -6.78 -1.32 -25.45
C ILE A 132 -7.07 -1.00 -23.97
N LEU A 133 -6.96 -1.99 -23.08
CA LEU A 133 -7.23 -1.83 -21.65
C LEU A 133 -6.16 -1.03 -20.89
N MET A 134 -4.90 -1.02 -21.36
CA MET A 134 -3.84 -0.20 -20.75
C MET A 134 -3.82 1.25 -21.26
N GLU A 135 -4.54 1.54 -22.35
CA GLU A 135 -4.62 2.89 -22.91
C GLU A 135 -5.46 3.79 -22.01
N ARG A 136 -4.86 4.92 -21.62
CA ARG A 136 -5.59 6.03 -21.00
C ARG A 136 -6.64 6.58 -21.96
N LYS A 137 -7.80 6.98 -21.43
CA LYS A 137 -8.91 7.53 -22.23
C LYS A 137 -9.32 6.65 -23.42
N ASN A 138 -9.19 5.32 -23.27
CA ASN A 138 -9.77 4.37 -24.23
C ASN A 138 -11.31 4.59 -24.30
N PRO A 139 -12.07 3.82 -25.09
CA PRO A 139 -13.53 3.93 -25.16
C PRO A 139 -14.26 3.66 -23.82
N ARG A 140 -13.50 3.34 -22.77
CA ARG A 140 -13.88 2.93 -21.41
C ARG A 140 -14.76 1.69 -21.38
N LYS A 141 -14.83 0.96 -22.50
CA LYS A 141 -15.64 -0.27 -22.66
C LYS A 141 -14.83 -1.51 -22.32
N LEU A 142 -15.28 -2.32 -21.37
CA LEU A 142 -14.69 -3.64 -21.09
C LEU A 142 -15.15 -4.72 -22.08
N ASN A 143 -16.19 -4.44 -22.87
CA ASN A 143 -16.74 -5.36 -23.87
C ASN A 143 -15.75 -5.80 -24.96
N TYR A 144 -14.59 -5.13 -25.11
CA TYR A 144 -13.51 -5.63 -25.96
C TYR A 144 -12.99 -7.00 -25.52
N ILE A 145 -13.07 -7.31 -24.22
CA ILE A 145 -12.72 -8.61 -23.64
C ILE A 145 -13.69 -9.69 -24.15
N GLY A 146 -14.98 -9.43 -24.13
CA GLY A 146 -15.99 -10.38 -24.57
C GLY A 146 -17.29 -10.23 -23.78
N ASP A 147 -17.83 -11.38 -23.37
CA ASP A 147 -19.05 -11.45 -22.58
C ASP A 147 -18.81 -11.11 -21.09
N GLU A 148 -19.91 -11.04 -20.34
CA GLU A 148 -19.92 -10.70 -18.92
C GLU A 148 -19.06 -11.65 -18.08
N ASP A 149 -19.04 -12.95 -18.40
CA ASP A 149 -18.21 -13.95 -17.71
C ASP A 149 -16.70 -13.65 -17.85
N LEU A 150 -16.25 -13.26 -19.03
CA LEU A 150 -14.85 -12.89 -19.25
C LEU A 150 -14.48 -11.55 -18.61
N ILE A 151 -15.41 -10.59 -18.65
CA ILE A 151 -15.22 -9.28 -18.00
C ILE A 151 -15.08 -9.46 -16.49
N PHE A 152 -15.96 -10.25 -15.85
CA PHE A 152 -15.88 -10.48 -14.41
C PHE A 152 -14.62 -11.27 -14.02
N GLN A 153 -14.22 -12.27 -14.78
CA GLN A 153 -12.96 -12.96 -14.53
C GLN A 153 -11.73 -12.05 -14.68
N PHE A 154 -11.75 -11.10 -15.61
CA PHE A 154 -10.70 -10.07 -15.67
C PHE A 154 -10.74 -9.16 -14.43
N LEU A 155 -11.92 -8.71 -14.01
CA LEU A 155 -12.08 -7.89 -12.81
C LEU A 155 -11.69 -8.64 -11.52
N ASP A 156 -11.81 -9.96 -11.46
CA ASP A 156 -11.28 -10.76 -10.35
C ASP A 156 -9.76 -10.66 -10.25
N ILE A 157 -9.05 -10.65 -11.39
CA ILE A 157 -7.60 -10.37 -11.42
C ILE A 157 -7.34 -8.95 -10.89
N VAL A 158 -8.07 -7.96 -11.40
CA VAL A 158 -7.88 -6.56 -10.97
C VAL A 158 -8.15 -6.41 -9.46
N LYS A 159 -9.20 -7.06 -8.94
CA LYS A 159 -9.54 -7.08 -7.52
C LYS A 159 -8.42 -7.72 -6.68
N TYR A 160 -7.85 -8.83 -7.17
CA TYR A 160 -6.75 -9.51 -6.49
C TYR A 160 -5.55 -8.57 -6.30
N PHE A 161 -5.13 -7.85 -7.35
CA PHE A 161 -4.04 -6.86 -7.24
C PHE A 161 -4.45 -5.62 -6.45
N SER A 162 -5.67 -5.13 -6.61
CA SER A 162 -6.19 -3.99 -5.84
C SER A 162 -6.10 -4.22 -4.33
N ALA A 163 -6.36 -5.45 -3.87
CA ALA A 163 -6.30 -5.81 -2.46
C ALA A 163 -4.87 -5.77 -1.89
N GLU A 164 -3.85 -5.90 -2.73
CA GLU A 164 -2.44 -5.78 -2.32
C GLU A 164 -1.90 -4.35 -2.50
N ASP A 165 -2.21 -3.71 -3.64
CA ASP A 165 -1.58 -2.47 -4.08
C ASP A 165 -2.38 -1.20 -3.69
N LEU A 166 -3.71 -1.28 -3.61
CA LEU A 166 -4.58 -0.12 -3.36
C LEU A 166 -5.22 -0.09 -1.97
N ALA A 167 -5.44 -1.25 -1.36
CA ALA A 167 -6.04 -1.37 -0.04
C ALA A 167 -5.07 -0.82 1.01
N GLY A 168 -5.45 0.28 1.66
CA GLY A 168 -4.69 0.78 2.80
C GLY A 168 -4.73 -0.25 3.93
N LYS A 169 -3.57 -0.61 4.50
CA LYS A 169 -3.52 -1.43 5.72
C LYS A 169 -3.56 -0.50 6.93
N THR A 170 -4.69 -0.48 7.64
CA THR A 170 -4.85 0.31 8.87
C THR A 170 -5.32 -0.59 10.02
N ASP A 171 -5.02 -0.19 11.25
CA ASP A 171 -5.48 -0.85 12.46
C ASP A 171 -6.84 -0.21 12.85
N GLU A 172 -7.95 -0.90 12.54
CA GLU A 172 -9.31 -0.41 12.75
C GLU A 172 -9.53 0.11 14.19
N PRO A 173 -9.18 -0.64 15.27
CA PRO A 173 -9.23 -0.15 16.64
C PRO A 173 -8.53 1.19 16.89
N VAL A 174 -7.52 1.58 16.11
CA VAL A 174 -6.86 2.91 16.24
C VAL A 174 -7.79 4.01 15.79
N THR A 175 -8.58 3.74 14.77
CA THR A 175 -9.41 4.76 14.12
C THR A 175 -10.78 4.84 14.77
N THR A 176 -11.36 3.72 15.22
CA THR A 176 -12.72 3.65 15.77
C THR A 176 -12.83 4.04 17.25
N ASP A 177 -11.72 3.99 17.99
CA ASP A 177 -11.68 4.44 19.39
C ASP A 177 -11.60 5.98 19.49
N ILE A 178 -12.68 6.59 19.98
CA ILE A 178 -12.80 8.05 20.15
C ILE A 178 -12.07 8.59 21.39
N HIS A 179 -11.59 7.72 22.28
CA HIS A 179 -10.87 8.10 23.52
C HIS A 179 -9.39 7.69 23.49
N ARG A 180 -8.84 7.42 22.30
CA ARG A 180 -7.51 6.85 22.16
C ARG A 180 -6.41 7.82 22.57
N LEU A 181 -5.49 7.34 23.40
CA LEU A 181 -4.25 8.05 23.69
C LEU A 181 -3.30 7.96 22.50
N ILE A 182 -2.82 9.13 22.05
CA ILE A 182 -1.87 9.25 20.95
C ILE A 182 -0.49 9.56 21.53
N ARG A 183 0.53 8.89 21.00
CA ARG A 183 1.92 9.14 21.38
C ARG A 183 2.32 10.58 21.01
N LEU A 184 2.91 11.29 21.97
CA LEU A 184 3.34 12.67 21.78
C LEU A 184 4.46 12.76 20.72
N PRO A 185 4.29 13.52 19.63
CA PRO A 185 5.36 13.77 18.68
C PRO A 185 6.56 14.44 19.35
N GLY A 186 7.77 14.00 18.99
CA GLY A 186 9.03 14.42 19.60
C GLY A 186 9.45 13.61 20.85
N SER A 187 8.57 12.77 21.40
CA SER A 187 8.94 11.87 22.51
C SER A 187 9.78 10.67 22.03
N LEU A 188 10.34 9.90 22.97
CA LEU A 188 11.04 8.64 22.68
C LEU A 188 10.09 7.45 22.82
N HIS A 189 10.21 6.48 21.91
CA HIS A 189 9.41 5.27 21.94
C HIS A 189 10.01 4.21 22.87
N GLY A 190 9.25 3.80 23.88
CA GLY A 190 9.75 2.93 24.96
C GLY A 190 10.17 1.50 24.59
N LYS A 191 10.08 1.05 23.33
CA LYS A 191 10.59 -0.27 22.87
C LYS A 191 11.77 -0.19 21.90
N THR A 192 12.18 1.01 21.54
CA THR A 192 13.18 1.25 20.49
C THR A 192 14.11 2.41 20.81
N GLY A 193 13.68 3.36 21.65
CA GLY A 193 14.43 4.59 21.93
C GLY A 193 14.43 5.56 20.75
N LEU A 194 13.70 5.28 19.67
CA LEU A 194 13.59 6.17 18.52
C LEU A 194 12.61 7.31 18.80
N ILE A 195 12.86 8.45 18.16
CA ILE A 195 12.03 9.64 18.21
C ILE A 195 10.73 9.39 17.44
N VAL A 196 9.63 9.83 18.04
CA VAL A 196 8.31 9.88 17.40
C VAL A 196 8.29 11.09 16.46
N LYS A 197 8.66 10.89 15.20
CA LYS A 197 9.00 11.99 14.29
C LYS A 197 7.81 12.42 13.41
N PRO A 198 7.35 13.68 13.48
CA PRO A 198 6.44 14.23 12.47
C PRO A 198 7.09 14.22 11.09
N LEU A 199 6.29 13.95 10.07
CA LEU A 199 6.70 13.91 8.67
C LEU A 199 5.69 14.66 7.81
N LYS A 200 6.18 15.27 6.74
CA LYS A 200 5.38 15.69 5.60
C LYS A 200 5.18 14.52 4.62
N ILE A 201 4.22 14.67 3.72
CA ILE A 201 3.88 13.61 2.76
C ILE A 201 5.03 13.31 1.78
N ASP A 202 5.78 14.33 1.39
CA ASP A 202 6.94 14.26 0.49
C ASP A 202 8.20 13.72 1.18
N GLU A 203 8.22 13.68 2.52
CA GLU A 203 9.32 13.09 3.30
C GLU A 203 9.16 11.57 3.47
N LEU A 204 7.94 11.03 3.32
CA LEU A 204 7.63 9.64 3.65
C LEU A 204 8.45 8.64 2.82
N GLU A 205 8.67 8.91 1.54
CA GLU A 205 9.42 8.03 0.64
C GLU A 205 10.92 7.98 0.94
N LYS A 206 11.47 9.04 1.55
CA LYS A 206 12.91 9.20 1.78
C LYS A 206 13.32 8.94 3.24
N PHE A 207 12.34 8.81 4.12
CA PHE A 207 12.55 8.68 5.55
C PHE A 207 13.13 7.30 5.93
N ASP A 208 14.28 7.29 6.60
CA ASP A 208 14.87 6.08 7.18
C ASP A 208 14.77 6.15 8.72
N PRO A 209 13.87 5.37 9.35
CA PRO A 209 13.73 5.37 10.81
C PRO A 209 15.03 5.09 11.58
N LEU A 210 15.94 4.29 11.04
CA LEU A 210 17.19 3.90 11.71
C LEU A 210 18.29 4.94 11.57
N ASP A 211 18.05 6.04 10.84
CA ASP A 211 18.94 7.20 10.80
C ASP A 211 18.23 8.47 11.27
N ASP A 212 17.06 8.76 10.68
CA ASP A 212 16.32 10.00 10.87
C ASP A 212 15.60 10.12 12.20
N ALA A 213 15.23 8.99 12.82
CA ALA A 213 14.55 8.96 14.11
C ALA A 213 15.50 8.66 15.28
N VAL A 214 16.80 8.58 15.04
CA VAL A 214 17.80 8.34 16.09
C VAL A 214 18.09 9.65 16.83
N TYR A 215 18.03 9.62 18.15
CA TYR A 215 18.44 10.77 18.97
C TYR A 215 19.97 10.81 19.11
N LYS A 216 20.64 11.43 18.12
CA LYS A 216 22.11 11.44 17.98
C LYS A 216 22.87 12.11 19.13
N ARG A 217 22.19 12.79 20.07
CA ARG A 217 22.82 13.32 21.29
C ARG A 217 23.18 12.21 22.30
N PHE A 218 22.57 11.04 22.19
CA PHE A 218 22.98 9.85 22.93
C PHE A 218 24.17 9.19 22.24
N SER A 219 25.32 9.87 22.24
CA SER A 219 26.51 9.45 21.50
C SER A 219 27.65 8.96 22.38
N ARG A 220 27.45 8.89 23.70
CA ARG A 220 28.48 8.39 24.62
C ARG A 220 28.61 6.89 24.44
N ASN A 221 29.83 6.39 24.34
CA ASN A 221 30.04 4.96 24.31
C ASN A 221 29.75 4.37 25.70
N ILE A 222 28.98 3.28 25.72
CA ILE A 222 28.67 2.53 26.93
C ILE A 222 28.88 1.04 26.68
N LYS A 223 29.31 0.35 27.73
CA LYS A 223 29.47 -1.10 27.71
C LYS A 223 28.11 -1.78 27.82
N ILE A 224 27.92 -2.81 27.03
CA ILE A 224 26.74 -3.67 27.04
C ILE A 224 27.18 -5.13 26.93
N ASN A 225 26.34 -6.04 27.40
CA ASN A 225 26.45 -7.47 27.14
C ASN A 225 25.42 -7.88 26.08
N VAL A 226 25.90 -8.22 24.88
CA VAL A 226 25.12 -8.65 23.73
C VAL A 226 24.74 -10.12 23.90
N LEU A 227 23.44 -10.42 23.82
CA LEU A 227 22.90 -11.75 24.13
C LEU A 227 23.00 -12.74 22.96
N LYS A 228 23.23 -12.26 21.74
CA LYS A 228 23.41 -13.04 20.52
C LYS A 228 24.03 -12.19 19.43
N ASN A 229 24.75 -12.82 18.50
CA ASN A 229 25.29 -12.13 17.32
C ASN A 229 24.21 -11.29 16.62
N PHE A 230 24.49 -10.02 16.36
CA PHE A 230 23.54 -9.08 15.81
C PHE A 230 24.23 -8.03 14.94
N SER A 231 23.69 -7.83 13.74
CA SER A 231 24.20 -6.83 12.81
C SER A 231 23.11 -5.81 12.47
N ILE A 232 23.46 -4.52 12.46
CA ILE A 232 22.52 -3.44 12.15
C ILE A 232 23.25 -2.26 11.50
N ARG A 233 22.53 -1.54 10.64
CA ARG A 233 22.92 -0.19 10.21
C ARG A 233 22.05 0.82 10.94
N MET A 234 22.67 1.74 11.66
CA MET A 234 21.97 2.76 12.46
C MET A 234 22.80 4.05 12.52
N ALA A 235 22.13 5.20 12.40
CA ALA A 235 22.76 6.52 12.36
C ALA A 235 23.87 6.65 11.29
N GLY A 236 23.70 5.97 10.14
CA GLY A 236 24.66 5.97 9.04
C GLY A 236 25.79 4.94 9.14
N GLU A 237 26.02 4.36 10.31
CA GLU A 237 27.11 3.40 10.58
C GLU A 237 26.61 1.95 10.60
N ARG A 238 27.50 0.99 10.32
CA ARG A 238 27.25 -0.44 10.39
C ARG A 238 27.93 -1.02 11.62
N TYR A 239 27.19 -1.79 12.40
CA TYR A 239 27.66 -2.50 13.57
C TYR A 239 27.46 -4.00 13.39
N ASP A 240 28.51 -4.78 13.62
CA ASP A 240 28.50 -6.24 13.57
C ASP A 240 28.93 -6.77 14.95
N LEU A 241 27.96 -6.89 15.86
CA LEU A 241 28.17 -7.23 17.27
C LEU A 241 28.18 -8.74 17.47
N LYS A 242 29.10 -9.22 18.30
CA LYS A 242 29.18 -10.63 18.71
C LYS A 242 28.59 -10.81 20.09
N GLU A 243 28.13 -12.02 20.39
CA GLU A 243 27.71 -12.38 21.76
C GLU A 243 28.86 -12.14 22.76
N GLY A 244 28.55 -11.49 23.88
CA GLY A 244 29.52 -11.07 24.89
C GLY A 244 29.55 -9.57 25.13
N GLU A 245 30.62 -9.10 25.78
CA GLU A 245 30.80 -7.67 26.07
C GLU A 245 31.22 -6.90 24.82
N ASP A 246 30.56 -5.77 24.59
CA ASP A 246 30.90 -4.82 23.53
C ASP A 246 30.69 -3.38 24.02
N GLU A 247 31.29 -2.42 23.33
CA GLU A 247 31.18 -1.00 23.62
C GLU A 247 30.62 -0.25 22.41
N VAL A 248 29.43 0.34 22.60
CA VAL A 248 28.67 0.97 21.51
C VAL A 248 28.13 2.34 21.91
N PRO A 249 27.79 3.21 20.94
CA PRO A 249 27.12 4.47 21.23
C PRO A 249 25.80 4.27 21.99
N GLU A 250 25.48 5.17 22.90
CA GLU A 250 24.32 5.12 23.79
C GLU A 250 22.99 4.94 23.04
N TYR A 251 22.80 5.58 21.87
CA TYR A 251 21.61 5.37 21.05
C TYR A 251 21.43 3.91 20.60
N LEU A 252 22.54 3.23 20.27
CA LEU A 252 22.53 1.84 19.83
C LEU A 252 22.30 0.92 21.02
N ALA A 253 22.98 1.17 22.14
CA ALA A 253 22.77 0.43 23.37
C ALA A 253 21.30 0.48 23.82
N ILE A 254 20.68 1.67 23.88
CA ILE A 254 19.27 1.84 24.22
C ILE A 254 18.38 1.03 23.28
N PHE A 255 18.62 1.11 21.97
CA PHE A 255 17.84 0.36 20.99
C PHE A 255 17.94 -1.17 21.22
N LEU A 256 19.15 -1.69 21.42
CA LEU A 256 19.39 -3.12 21.62
C LEU A 256 18.79 -3.62 22.94
N ILE A 257 18.93 -2.85 24.02
CA ILE A 257 18.38 -3.20 25.34
C ILE A 257 16.86 -3.25 25.29
N LEU A 258 16.22 -2.22 24.74
CA LEU A 258 14.75 -2.16 24.64
C LEU A 258 14.16 -3.24 23.70
N ARG A 259 14.98 -3.81 22.82
CA ARG A 259 14.64 -4.92 21.94
C ARG A 259 15.00 -6.29 22.53
N ASN A 260 15.51 -6.35 23.77
CA ASN A 260 16.00 -7.55 24.43
C ASN A 260 17.09 -8.29 23.64
N ILE A 261 17.97 -7.53 22.98
CA ILE A 261 19.13 -8.04 22.23
C ILE A 261 20.42 -7.90 23.06
N ALA A 262 20.46 -6.93 23.96
CA ALA A 262 21.56 -6.69 24.88
C ALA A 262 21.03 -6.35 26.28
N LYS A 263 21.92 -6.33 27.26
CA LYS A 263 21.68 -5.81 28.62
C LYS A 263 22.87 -4.94 29.04
N LEU A 264 22.66 -4.08 30.04
CA LEU A 264 23.76 -3.40 30.74
C LEU A 264 24.63 -4.41 31.48
#